data_AF-A0A3B6JGX2-F1
#
_entry.id   AF-A0A3B6JGX2-F1
#
_cell.length_a   1.000
_cell.length_b   1.000
_cell.length_c   1.000
_cell.angle_alpha   90.00
_cell.angle_beta   90.00
_cell.angle_gamma   90.00
#
_symmetry.space_group_name_H-M   'P 1'
#
loop_
_entity.id
_entity.type
_entity.pdbx_description
1 polymer ?
#
loop_
_entity_poly.entity_id
_entity_poly.type
_entity_poly.pdbx_seq_one_letter_code
_entity_poly.pdbx_strand_id
1 'polypeptide(L)'
;MKKPSTLLRSLSTRLSARLAPSPAVAPWPPVRSAYDRWLAAELDELRADPIAPCTSAAWLGRAIGLAAAAQRRLVASATPAPPAGIDRKTIDECVEDTAELLDACAGLRNRLDLIRSYASSMRIALHWLEGRGGGATARRRAAAAFAECEAVERRCGAELAKCGSNLRKLGERALHARHPSGGRAQCEESLAGARATALLAVGALGVALAFRSRRAVPGIAHAGGGKGGAVPWECALQEVQKHVKDEYERRRKEGVPCMAELDAAAADGRTVKSALTTGGRHLSETAVAAAKRRCDELEDKVSVLEETIGELHRELISVRMVLLEWSQSARGHEVLRL
;
A
#
# COMPACT_ATOMS: atom_id res chain seq x y z
N MET A 1 33.50 1.41 -84.71
CA MET A 1 32.91 0.84 -83.47
C MET A 1 33.90 0.98 -82.33
N LYS A 2 33.50 1.66 -81.24
CA LYS A 2 33.90 1.47 -79.83
C LYS A 2 33.52 2.75 -79.04
N LYS A 3 32.59 2.60 -78.09
CA LYS A 3 32.26 3.61 -77.07
C LYS A 3 33.38 3.64 -76.01
N PRO A 4 33.68 4.78 -75.39
CA PRO A 4 34.23 4.81 -74.05
C PRO A 4 33.16 5.25 -73.02
N SER A 5 33.19 4.55 -71.88
CA SER A 5 32.35 4.76 -70.72
C SER A 5 32.97 5.77 -69.74
N THR A 6 32.09 6.49 -69.04
CA THR A 6 32.12 6.87 -67.61
C THR A 6 33.47 7.13 -66.93
N LEU A 7 33.68 8.38 -66.49
CA LEU A 7 34.23 8.75 -65.16
C LEU A 7 34.44 10.27 -65.07
N LEU A 8 33.36 11.05 -65.04
CA LEU A 8 33.41 12.46 -64.60
C LEU A 8 32.11 12.80 -63.86
N ARG A 9 32.00 12.34 -62.61
CA ARG A 9 30.93 12.79 -61.71
C ARG A 9 31.32 12.67 -60.24
N SER A 10 32.47 13.22 -59.90
CA SER A 10 32.80 13.57 -58.52
C SER A 10 33.76 14.74 -58.60
N LEU A 11 33.63 15.72 -57.69
CA LEU A 11 34.33 17.02 -57.64
C LEU A 11 33.50 18.20 -58.17
N SER A 12 32.29 18.41 -57.63
CA SER A 12 31.80 19.77 -57.38
C SER A 12 30.56 19.71 -56.48
N THR A 13 30.76 19.83 -55.17
CA THR A 13 29.75 20.25 -54.17
C THR A 13 30.41 20.30 -52.80
N ARG A 14 31.41 21.18 -52.66
CA ARG A 14 31.82 21.70 -51.35
C ARG A 14 31.89 23.21 -51.51
N LEU A 15 30.74 23.86 -51.35
CA LEU A 15 30.52 25.29 -51.07
C LEU A 15 29.07 25.63 -51.45
N SER A 16 28.14 25.28 -50.57
CA SER A 16 26.85 25.97 -50.48
C SER A 16 26.50 26.04 -49.01
N ALA A 17 26.66 27.24 -48.50
CA ALA A 17 26.24 27.64 -47.17
C ALA A 17 24.76 27.28 -46.96
N ARG A 18 24.51 26.36 -46.02
CA ARG A 18 23.25 26.35 -45.26
C ARG A 18 23.62 26.65 -43.83
N LEU A 19 23.15 27.79 -43.36
CA LEU A 19 23.05 28.15 -41.95
C LEU A 19 22.60 26.92 -41.16
N ALA A 20 23.48 26.39 -40.31
CA ALA A 20 23.12 25.35 -39.37
C ALA A 20 22.03 25.92 -38.45
N PRO A 21 20.91 25.21 -38.21
CA PRO A 21 20.02 25.59 -37.13
C PRO A 21 20.83 25.58 -35.83
N SER A 22 20.65 26.60 -34.98
CA SER A 22 21.18 26.62 -33.61
C SER A 22 21.00 25.26 -32.96
N PRO A 23 21.94 24.79 -32.12
CA PRO A 23 21.73 23.56 -31.36
C PRO A 23 20.38 23.70 -30.67
N ALA A 24 19.43 22.84 -31.02
CA ALA A 24 18.13 22.85 -30.41
C ALA A 24 18.35 22.77 -28.90
N VAL A 25 18.09 23.87 -28.21
CA VAL A 25 18.08 23.91 -26.75
C VAL A 25 17.15 22.78 -26.36
N ALA A 26 17.70 21.73 -25.74
CA ALA A 26 16.89 20.64 -25.25
C ALA A 26 15.74 21.28 -24.45
N PRO A 27 14.47 20.97 -24.76
CA PRO A 27 13.36 21.56 -24.02
C PRO A 27 13.66 21.35 -22.54
N TRP A 28 13.64 22.45 -21.79
CA TRP A 28 13.92 22.43 -20.36
C TRP A 28 13.13 21.27 -19.74
N PRO A 29 13.76 20.46 -18.87
CA PRO A 29 13.05 19.36 -18.24
C PRO A 29 11.74 19.90 -17.67
N PRO A 30 10.60 19.23 -17.92
CA PRO A 30 9.30 19.75 -17.53
C PRO A 30 9.33 20.13 -16.06
N VAL A 31 8.86 21.34 -15.75
CA VAL A 31 8.85 21.84 -14.37
C VAL A 31 8.01 20.88 -13.53
N ARG A 32 8.68 20.16 -12.62
CA ARG A 32 8.04 19.19 -11.74
C ARG A 32 7.04 19.89 -10.83
N SER A 33 5.85 19.32 -10.67
CA SER A 33 4.86 19.87 -9.76
C SER A 33 5.36 19.78 -8.30
N ALA A 34 4.84 20.64 -7.44
CA ALA A 34 5.14 20.57 -6.00
C ALA A 34 4.68 19.23 -5.40
N TYR A 35 3.58 18.67 -5.92
CA TYR A 35 3.04 17.39 -5.48
C TYR A 35 3.95 16.23 -5.88
N ASP A 36 4.39 16.16 -7.14
CA ASP A 36 5.32 15.13 -7.61
C ASP A 36 6.63 15.11 -6.83
N ARG A 37 7.25 16.28 -6.61
CA ARG A 37 8.50 16.35 -5.85
C ARG A 37 8.32 15.89 -4.41
N TRP A 38 7.24 16.32 -3.77
CA TRP A 38 6.92 15.90 -2.40
C TRP A 38 6.67 14.39 -2.33
N LEU A 39 5.77 13.87 -3.15
CA LEU A 39 5.38 12.47 -3.08
C LEU A 39 6.55 11.53 -3.43
N ALA A 40 7.37 11.89 -4.43
CA ALA A 40 8.56 11.11 -4.76
C ALA A 40 9.55 11.06 -3.57
N ALA A 41 9.78 12.18 -2.89
CA ALA A 41 10.68 12.24 -1.74
C ALA A 41 10.16 11.37 -0.57
N GLU A 42 8.87 11.47 -0.24
CA GLU A 42 8.26 10.67 0.84
C GLU A 42 8.30 9.16 0.52
N LEU A 43 8.09 8.78 -0.73
CA LEU A 43 8.19 7.38 -1.16
C LEU A 43 9.62 6.86 -1.10
N ASP A 44 10.61 7.69 -1.46
CA ASP A 44 12.02 7.35 -1.31
C ASP A 44 12.43 7.23 0.16
N GLU A 45 11.95 8.11 1.04
CA GLU A 45 12.16 8.00 2.49
C GLU A 45 11.51 6.73 3.05
N LEU A 46 10.29 6.42 2.63
CA LEU A 46 9.59 5.18 3.02
C LEU A 46 10.35 3.93 2.56
N ARG A 47 11.02 3.98 1.40
CA ARG A 47 11.84 2.89 0.87
C ARG A 47 13.19 2.75 1.58
N ALA A 48 13.83 3.87 1.87
CA ALA A 48 15.22 3.93 2.31
C ALA A 48 15.41 3.73 3.80
N ASP A 49 14.33 3.69 4.61
CA ASP A 49 14.44 3.57 6.07
C ASP A 49 15.16 2.26 6.48
N PRO A 50 16.39 2.34 7.01
CA PRO A 50 17.14 1.16 7.43
C PRO A 50 16.68 0.65 8.80
N ILE A 51 15.90 1.43 9.55
CA ILE A 51 15.50 1.16 10.94
C ILE A 51 14.20 0.35 11.00
N ALA A 52 13.26 0.62 10.09
CA ALA A 52 11.98 -0.06 10.06
C ALA A 52 11.77 -0.80 8.72
N PRO A 53 11.97 -2.13 8.68
CA PRO A 53 11.73 -2.91 7.46
C PRO A 53 10.25 -2.84 7.07
N CYS A 54 9.94 -3.11 5.79
CA CYS A 54 8.57 -3.06 5.28
C CYS A 54 7.60 -4.07 5.91
N THR A 55 8.13 -5.01 6.71
CA THR A 55 7.38 -5.96 7.54
C THR A 55 7.04 -5.45 8.93
N SER A 56 7.57 -4.30 9.36
CA SER A 56 7.32 -3.76 10.70
C SER A 56 6.01 -2.96 10.78
N ALA A 57 5.39 -2.95 11.96
CA ALA A 57 4.23 -2.09 12.21
C ALA A 57 4.56 -0.60 12.06
N ALA A 58 5.80 -0.20 12.37
CA ALA A 58 6.27 1.18 12.21
C ALA A 58 6.27 1.61 10.73
N TRP A 59 6.81 0.78 9.84
CA TRP A 59 6.79 1.06 8.40
C TRP A 59 5.36 1.12 7.86
N LEU A 60 4.50 0.18 8.27
CA LEU A 60 3.09 0.15 7.87
C LEU A 60 2.35 1.41 8.33
N GLY A 61 2.57 1.85 9.57
CA GLY A 61 2.00 3.08 10.11
C GLY A 61 2.42 4.30 9.29
N ARG A 62 3.70 4.41 8.91
CA ARG A 62 4.18 5.49 8.04
C ARG A 62 3.60 5.43 6.63
N ALA A 63 3.46 4.24 6.04
CA ALA A 63 2.83 4.09 4.73
C ALA A 63 1.38 4.59 4.74
N ILE A 64 0.63 4.28 5.81
CA ILE A 64 -0.75 4.76 6.02
C ILE A 64 -0.76 6.27 6.26
N GLY A 65 0.16 6.79 7.07
CA GLY A 65 0.33 8.23 7.30
C GLY A 65 0.63 9.00 6.00
N LEU A 66 1.49 8.46 5.14
CA LEU A 66 1.77 9.03 3.82
C LEU A 66 0.52 9.03 2.94
N ALA A 67 -0.23 7.93 2.91
CA ALA A 67 -1.49 7.86 2.17
C ALA A 67 -2.51 8.90 2.67
N ALA A 68 -2.62 9.10 3.99
CA ALA A 68 -3.49 10.12 4.58
C ALA A 68 -3.02 11.54 4.21
N ALA A 69 -1.71 11.81 4.28
CA ALA A 69 -1.13 13.09 3.87
C ALA A 69 -1.36 13.39 2.38
N ALA A 70 -1.31 12.36 1.52
CA ALA A 70 -1.58 12.49 0.09
C ALA A 70 -3.06 12.85 -0.16
N GLN A 71 -4.00 12.18 0.53
CA GLN A 71 -5.43 12.56 0.49
C GLN A 71 -5.64 14.01 0.96
N ARG A 72 -5.01 14.41 2.07
CA ARG A 72 -5.15 15.76 2.61
C ARG A 72 -4.65 16.83 1.65
N ARG A 73 -3.52 16.58 0.98
CA ARG A 73 -2.97 17.48 -0.05
C ARG A 73 -3.87 17.58 -1.27
N LEU A 74 -4.48 16.47 -1.68
CA LEU A 74 -5.50 16.48 -2.73
C LEU A 74 -6.68 17.38 -2.34
N VAL A 75 -7.25 17.20 -1.14
CA VAL A 75 -8.37 18.04 -0.66
C VAL A 75 -7.98 19.51 -0.59
N ALA A 76 -6.79 19.83 -0.05
CA ALA A 76 -6.32 21.21 0.07
C ALA A 76 -6.08 21.92 -1.27
N SER A 77 -5.86 21.15 -2.34
CA SER A 77 -5.67 21.67 -3.70
C SER A 77 -6.95 21.62 -4.55
N ALA A 78 -8.05 21.08 -4.02
CA ALA A 78 -9.31 20.97 -4.74
C ALA A 78 -10.03 22.32 -4.84
N THR A 79 -10.62 22.57 -6.01
CA THR A 79 -11.53 23.69 -6.25
C THR A 79 -12.99 23.20 -6.28
N PRO A 80 -13.99 24.05 -6.03
CA PRO A 80 -15.41 23.64 -6.07
C PRO A 80 -15.87 23.17 -7.46
N ALA A 81 -15.30 23.74 -8.52
CA ALA A 81 -15.54 23.28 -9.89
C ALA A 81 -14.63 22.08 -10.22
N PRO A 82 -15.13 21.09 -10.99
CA PRO A 82 -14.30 19.99 -11.44
C PRO A 82 -13.13 20.55 -12.27
N PRO A 83 -11.90 20.06 -12.06
CA PRO A 83 -10.75 20.52 -12.83
C PRO A 83 -10.98 20.30 -14.33
N ALA A 84 -10.61 21.31 -15.12
CA ALA A 84 -10.84 21.31 -16.56
C ALA A 84 -10.08 20.15 -17.23
N GLY A 85 -10.79 19.09 -17.62
CA GLY A 85 -10.22 17.94 -18.32
C GLY A 85 -10.53 16.58 -17.70
N ILE A 86 -11.00 16.54 -16.44
CA ILE A 86 -11.50 15.28 -15.85
C ILE A 86 -12.94 15.07 -16.33
N ASP A 87 -13.18 13.96 -17.03
CA ASP A 87 -14.52 13.61 -17.47
C ASP A 87 -15.37 13.08 -16.30
N ARG A 88 -16.70 13.18 -16.45
CA ARG A 88 -17.65 12.73 -15.44
C ARG A 88 -17.47 11.26 -15.08
N LYS A 89 -17.14 10.43 -16.06
CA LYS A 89 -16.93 9.00 -15.87
C LYS A 89 -15.77 8.74 -14.90
N THR A 90 -14.67 9.48 -15.04
CA THR A 90 -13.50 9.40 -14.17
C THR A 90 -13.85 9.85 -12.75
N ILE A 91 -14.66 10.91 -12.60
CA ILE A 91 -15.13 11.35 -11.27
C ILE A 91 -15.97 10.26 -10.61
N ASP A 92 -16.97 9.73 -11.32
CA ASP A 92 -17.86 8.69 -10.80
C ASP A 92 -17.07 7.41 -10.45
N GLU A 93 -16.08 7.01 -11.27
CA GLU A 93 -15.15 5.92 -10.94
C GLU A 93 -14.38 6.21 -9.64
N CYS A 94 -13.82 7.42 -9.50
CA CYS A 94 -13.07 7.79 -8.29
C CYS A 94 -13.95 7.80 -7.02
N VAL A 95 -15.24 8.14 -7.13
CA VAL A 95 -16.19 8.05 -6.01
C VAL A 95 -16.35 6.59 -5.56
N GLU A 96 -16.53 5.67 -6.50
CA GLU A 96 -16.64 4.23 -6.21
C GLU A 96 -15.33 3.67 -5.64
N ASP A 97 -14.19 4.07 -6.21
CA ASP A 97 -12.87 3.63 -5.73
C ASP A 97 -12.59 4.13 -4.31
N THR A 98 -13.02 5.35 -3.97
CA THR A 98 -12.92 5.88 -2.60
C THR A 98 -13.84 5.11 -1.64
N ALA A 99 -15.03 4.70 -2.08
CA ALA A 99 -15.91 3.85 -1.28
C ALA A 99 -15.29 2.47 -1.01
N GLU A 100 -14.68 1.85 -2.03
CA GLU A 100 -13.95 0.59 -1.87
C GLU A 100 -12.78 0.71 -0.87
N LEU A 101 -12.06 1.84 -0.87
CA LEU A 101 -10.98 2.13 0.09
C LEU A 101 -11.52 2.33 1.52
N LEU A 102 -12.67 2.99 1.69
CA LEU A 102 -13.34 3.14 2.98
C LEU A 102 -13.78 1.78 3.55
N ASP A 103 -14.40 0.93 2.73
CA ASP A 103 -14.78 -0.43 3.10
C ASP A 103 -13.55 -1.27 3.47
N ALA A 104 -12.44 -1.10 2.75
CA ALA A 104 -11.19 -1.75 3.08
C ALA A 104 -10.64 -1.28 4.44
N CYS A 105 -10.70 0.02 4.75
CA CYS A 105 -10.31 0.54 6.07
C CYS A 105 -11.16 -0.07 7.19
N ALA A 106 -12.49 -0.16 7.01
CA ALA A 106 -13.38 -0.81 7.97
C ALA A 106 -13.03 -2.30 8.15
N GLY A 107 -12.77 -3.01 7.05
CA GLY A 107 -12.31 -4.40 7.08
C GLY A 107 -10.97 -4.59 7.81
N LEU A 108 -10.04 -3.65 7.66
CA LEU A 108 -8.75 -3.67 8.37
C LEU A 108 -8.93 -3.46 9.88
N ARG A 109 -9.80 -2.55 10.31
CA ARG A 109 -10.10 -2.35 11.74
C ARG A 109 -10.67 -3.60 12.38
N ASN A 110 -11.62 -4.26 11.73
CA ASN A 110 -12.14 -5.54 12.20
C ASN A 110 -11.04 -6.62 12.34
N ARG A 111 -9.99 -6.58 11.50
CA ARG A 111 -8.85 -7.51 11.61
C ARG A 111 -7.92 -7.15 12.76
N LEU A 112 -7.69 -5.86 13.01
CA LEU A 112 -6.95 -5.42 14.19
C LEU A 112 -7.65 -5.89 15.48
N ASP A 113 -8.98 -5.85 15.53
CA ASP A 113 -9.75 -6.40 16.66
C ASP A 113 -9.61 -7.91 16.82
N LEU A 114 -9.55 -8.66 15.70
CA LEU A 114 -9.21 -10.08 15.74
C LEU A 114 -7.81 -10.32 16.31
N ILE A 115 -6.82 -9.50 15.93
CA ILE A 115 -5.45 -9.62 16.46
C ILE A 115 -5.41 -9.27 17.96
N ARG A 116 -6.17 -8.26 18.42
CA ARG A 116 -6.32 -8.00 19.86
C ARG A 116 -6.94 -9.19 20.59
N SER A 117 -7.94 -9.82 19.99
CA SER A 117 -8.58 -11.02 20.54
C SER A 117 -7.60 -12.20 20.61
N TYR A 118 -6.70 -12.32 19.62
CA TYR A 118 -5.60 -13.29 19.63
C TYR A 118 -4.64 -13.04 20.79
N ALA A 119 -4.14 -11.80 20.92
CA ALA A 119 -3.21 -11.44 21.98
C ALA A 119 -3.85 -11.61 23.38
N SER A 120 -5.11 -11.22 23.54
CA SER A 120 -5.90 -11.47 24.76
C SER A 120 -6.02 -12.96 25.08
N SER A 121 -6.35 -13.80 24.09
CA SER A 121 -6.47 -15.25 24.27
C SER A 121 -5.13 -15.87 24.65
N MET A 122 -4.03 -15.39 24.04
CA MET A 122 -2.69 -15.82 24.39
C MET A 122 -2.32 -15.41 25.82
N ARG A 123 -2.62 -14.17 26.24
CA ARG A 123 -2.40 -13.72 27.62
C ARG A 123 -3.16 -14.58 28.63
N ILE A 124 -4.41 -14.96 28.34
CA ILE A 124 -5.18 -15.91 29.15
C ILE A 124 -4.45 -17.27 29.23
N ALA A 125 -4.01 -17.80 28.10
CA ALA A 125 -3.28 -19.07 28.07
C ALA A 125 -2.01 -19.01 28.93
N LEU A 126 -1.22 -17.95 28.79
CA LEU A 126 0.02 -17.72 29.51
C LEU A 126 -0.20 -17.49 31.01
N HIS A 127 -1.31 -16.87 31.41
CA HIS A 127 -1.69 -16.70 32.81
C HIS A 127 -1.94 -18.04 33.51
N TRP A 128 -2.65 -18.97 32.86
CA TRP A 128 -2.85 -20.32 33.41
C TRP A 128 -1.56 -21.13 33.57
N LEU A 129 -0.48 -20.71 32.90
CA LEU A 129 0.83 -21.36 32.98
C LEU A 129 1.79 -20.64 33.96
N GLU A 130 1.33 -19.60 34.65
CA GLU A 130 2.14 -18.92 35.67
C GLU A 130 2.28 -19.74 36.96
N GLY A 131 3.48 -19.70 37.53
CA GLY A 131 3.81 -20.30 38.82
C GLY A 131 4.08 -21.81 38.78
N ARG A 132 4.51 -22.36 39.92
CA ARG A 132 4.88 -23.78 40.09
C ARG A 132 3.69 -24.75 40.08
N GLY A 133 2.48 -24.28 39.82
CA GLY A 133 1.22 -24.98 40.04
C GLY A 133 0.48 -25.39 38.76
N GLY A 134 1.19 -25.68 37.67
CA GLY A 134 0.60 -26.13 36.40
C GLY A 134 -0.03 -27.52 36.45
N GLY A 135 -0.99 -27.73 37.35
CA GLY A 135 -1.77 -28.96 37.46
C GLY A 135 -2.58 -29.23 36.20
N ALA A 136 -3.12 -30.44 36.09
CA ALA A 136 -3.85 -30.89 34.89
C ALA A 136 -4.99 -29.94 34.46
N THR A 137 -5.65 -29.27 35.41
CA THR A 137 -6.70 -28.29 35.12
C THR A 137 -6.16 -27.01 34.49
N ALA A 138 -5.07 -26.45 35.02
CA ALA A 138 -4.44 -25.25 34.48
C ALA A 138 -3.94 -25.49 33.04
N ARG A 139 -3.31 -26.64 32.80
CA ARG A 139 -2.87 -27.07 31.45
C ARG A 139 -4.04 -27.21 30.47
N ARG A 140 -5.17 -27.78 30.90
CA ARG A 140 -6.39 -27.86 30.07
C ARG A 140 -6.95 -26.49 29.72
N ARG A 141 -6.97 -25.54 30.67
CA ARG A 141 -7.43 -24.16 30.43
C ARG A 141 -6.50 -23.42 29.48
N ALA A 142 -5.18 -23.54 29.65
CA ALA A 142 -4.20 -22.98 28.73
C ALA A 142 -4.35 -23.56 27.31
N ALA A 143 -4.53 -24.87 27.18
CA ALA A 143 -4.74 -25.53 25.89
C ALA A 143 -6.02 -25.04 25.19
N ALA A 144 -7.11 -24.84 25.93
CA ALA A 144 -8.35 -24.28 25.38
C ALA A 144 -8.15 -22.84 24.89
N ALA A 145 -7.45 -22.00 25.65
CA ALA A 145 -7.14 -20.63 25.23
C ALA A 145 -6.22 -20.58 23.99
N PHE A 146 -5.24 -21.49 23.87
CA PHE A 146 -4.46 -21.64 22.64
C PHE A 146 -5.28 -22.14 21.45
N ALA A 147 -6.34 -22.93 21.66
CA ALA A 147 -7.23 -23.33 20.59
C ALA A 147 -8.04 -22.14 20.04
N GLU A 148 -8.41 -21.18 20.90
CA GLU A 148 -9.01 -19.90 20.48
C GLU A 148 -8.04 -19.06 19.64
N CYS A 149 -6.75 -19.00 20.02
CA CYS A 149 -5.72 -18.37 19.20
C CYS A 149 -5.71 -18.96 17.78
N GLU A 150 -5.64 -20.28 17.65
CA GLU A 150 -5.68 -20.96 16.34
C GLU A 150 -6.98 -20.72 15.57
N ALA A 151 -8.11 -20.56 16.27
CA ALA A 151 -9.37 -20.19 15.64
C ALA A 151 -9.32 -18.77 15.06
N VAL A 152 -8.65 -17.83 15.73
CA VAL A 152 -8.38 -16.50 15.18
C VAL A 152 -7.44 -16.61 13.96
N GLU A 153 -6.34 -17.35 14.05
CA GLU A 153 -5.39 -17.51 12.93
C GLU A 153 -6.08 -18.00 11.65
N ARG A 154 -6.99 -18.98 11.80
CA ARG A 154 -7.80 -19.51 10.70
C ARG A 154 -8.79 -18.47 10.14
N ARG A 155 -9.46 -17.69 11.00
CA ARG A 155 -10.42 -16.65 10.59
C ARG A 155 -9.74 -15.51 9.82
N CYS A 156 -8.59 -15.05 10.30
CA CYS A 156 -7.82 -13.99 9.62
C CYS A 156 -7.46 -14.39 8.17
N GLY A 157 -7.17 -15.67 7.91
CA GLY A 157 -6.88 -16.16 6.56
C GLY A 157 -8.08 -16.17 5.60
N ALA A 158 -9.30 -16.38 6.10
CA ALA A 158 -10.52 -16.49 5.30
C ALA A 158 -11.09 -15.10 4.91
N GLU A 159 -11.15 -14.16 5.86
CA GLU A 159 -11.64 -12.79 5.65
C GLU A 159 -10.77 -11.98 4.68
N LEU A 160 -9.50 -12.38 4.52
CA LEU A 160 -8.55 -11.82 3.56
C LEU A 160 -8.96 -12.02 2.09
N ALA A 161 -9.70 -13.08 1.81
CA ALA A 161 -10.14 -13.41 0.46
C ALA A 161 -11.15 -12.39 -0.10
N LYS A 162 -11.96 -11.77 0.76
CA LYS A 162 -13.07 -10.88 0.37
C LYS A 162 -12.60 -9.45 0.09
N CYS A 163 -11.79 -8.86 0.97
CA CYS A 163 -11.29 -7.49 0.76
C CYS A 163 -10.22 -7.43 -0.35
N GLY A 164 -9.40 -8.48 -0.50
CA GLY A 164 -8.28 -8.48 -1.45
C GLY A 164 -8.69 -8.54 -2.92
N SER A 165 -9.92 -8.98 -3.26
CA SER A 165 -10.39 -9.01 -4.65
C SER A 165 -10.76 -7.62 -5.18
N ASN A 166 -11.36 -6.77 -4.35
CA ASN A 166 -11.76 -5.42 -4.74
C ASN A 166 -10.51 -4.53 -4.87
N LEU A 167 -9.63 -4.57 -3.87
CA LEU A 167 -8.35 -3.84 -3.92
C LEU A 167 -7.48 -4.23 -5.12
N ARG A 168 -7.51 -5.48 -5.59
CA ARG A 168 -6.81 -5.89 -6.82
C ARG A 168 -7.40 -5.24 -8.06
N LYS A 169 -8.73 -5.31 -8.22
CA LYS A 169 -9.42 -4.64 -9.34
C LYS A 169 -9.21 -3.14 -9.31
N LEU A 170 -9.15 -2.56 -8.12
CA LEU A 170 -8.88 -1.15 -7.91
C LEU A 170 -7.43 -0.81 -8.29
N GLY A 171 -6.45 -1.63 -7.90
CA GLY A 171 -5.05 -1.50 -8.28
C GLY A 171 -4.80 -1.62 -9.79
N GLU A 172 -5.56 -2.47 -10.48
CA GLU A 172 -5.53 -2.57 -11.94
C GLU A 172 -6.04 -1.28 -12.61
N ARG A 173 -7.03 -0.59 -12.01
CA ARG A 173 -7.60 0.66 -12.55
C ARG A 173 -6.82 1.92 -12.17
N ALA A 174 -6.06 1.89 -11.08
CA ALA A 174 -5.56 3.09 -10.41
C ALA A 174 -4.62 3.99 -11.24
N LEU A 175 -3.92 3.46 -12.25
CA LEU A 175 -3.08 4.24 -13.17
C LEU A 175 -3.53 4.13 -14.64
N HIS A 176 -4.75 3.68 -14.92
CA HIS A 176 -5.26 3.56 -16.29
C HIS A 176 -5.86 4.85 -16.87
N ALA A 177 -5.87 5.94 -16.10
CA ALA A 177 -6.16 7.27 -16.63
C ALA A 177 -5.01 7.70 -17.56
N ARG A 178 -5.23 7.65 -18.88
CA ARG A 178 -4.28 8.15 -19.86
C ARG A 178 -4.09 9.65 -19.65
N HIS A 179 -2.91 10.07 -19.21
CA HIS A 179 -2.55 11.49 -19.21
C HIS A 179 -2.66 12.06 -20.64
N PRO A 180 -3.56 13.01 -20.91
CA PRO A 180 -3.49 13.77 -22.14
C PRO A 180 -2.22 14.64 -22.07
N SER A 181 -1.33 14.47 -23.04
CA SER A 181 -0.10 15.25 -23.16
C SER A 181 -0.43 16.73 -23.38
N GLY A 182 -0.50 17.50 -22.29
CA GLY A 182 -0.58 18.97 -22.31
C GLY A 182 -1.06 19.58 -20.99
N GLY A 183 -0.14 20.17 -20.21
CA GLY A 183 -0.31 21.31 -19.29
C GLY A 183 -1.40 21.33 -18.20
N ARG A 184 -2.34 20.38 -18.17
CA ARG A 184 -3.57 20.37 -17.34
C ARG A 184 -3.51 19.42 -16.14
N ALA A 185 -2.29 19.01 -15.75
CA ALA A 185 -2.02 17.75 -15.07
C ALA A 185 -2.08 17.73 -13.52
N GLN A 186 -2.16 18.87 -12.82
CA GLN A 186 -1.83 18.88 -11.38
C GLN A 186 -2.88 18.21 -10.47
N CYS A 187 -4.18 18.44 -10.71
CA CYS A 187 -5.24 17.84 -9.90
C CYS A 187 -5.43 16.34 -10.22
N GLU A 188 -5.31 15.97 -11.49
CA GLU A 188 -5.31 14.57 -11.95
C GLU A 188 -4.11 13.78 -11.40
N GLU A 189 -2.92 14.38 -11.41
CA GLU A 189 -1.70 13.82 -10.80
C GLU A 189 -1.85 13.64 -9.29
N SER A 190 -2.40 14.63 -8.60
CA SER A 190 -2.63 14.56 -7.15
C SER A 190 -3.63 13.46 -6.81
N LEU A 191 -4.70 13.33 -7.59
CA LEU A 191 -5.70 12.29 -7.45
C LEU A 191 -5.12 10.89 -7.70
N ALA A 192 -4.34 10.72 -8.77
CA ALA A 192 -3.68 9.46 -9.09
C ALA A 192 -2.68 9.05 -8.00
N GLY A 193 -1.81 9.97 -7.57
CA GLY A 193 -0.82 9.69 -6.52
C GLY A 193 -1.46 9.40 -5.16
N ALA A 194 -2.51 10.13 -4.79
CA ALA A 194 -3.25 9.89 -3.55
C ALA A 194 -3.92 8.51 -3.57
N ARG A 195 -4.56 8.15 -4.68
CA ARG A 195 -5.17 6.83 -4.85
C ARG A 195 -4.13 5.70 -4.80
N ALA A 196 -3.02 5.87 -5.53
CA ALA A 196 -1.99 4.85 -5.62
C ALA A 196 -1.31 4.58 -4.26
N THR A 197 -1.01 5.64 -3.50
CA THR A 197 -0.44 5.52 -2.14
C THR A 197 -1.40 4.88 -1.15
N ALA A 198 -2.70 5.23 -1.19
CA ALA A 198 -3.72 4.58 -0.37
C ALA A 198 -3.82 3.08 -0.67
N LEU A 199 -3.76 2.68 -1.94
CA LEU A 199 -3.80 1.27 -2.32
C LEU A 199 -2.58 0.49 -1.87
N LEU A 200 -1.39 1.07 -2.01
CA LEU A 200 -0.17 0.49 -1.51
C LEU A 200 -0.29 0.22 0.00
N ALA A 201 -0.67 1.25 0.77
CA ALA A 201 -0.74 1.18 2.23
C ALA A 201 -1.80 0.16 2.70
N VAL A 202 -3.04 0.28 2.20
CA VAL A 202 -4.17 -0.60 2.56
C VAL A 202 -3.91 -2.05 2.08
N GLY A 203 -3.35 -2.21 0.88
CA GLY A 203 -2.99 -3.52 0.33
C GLY A 203 -1.88 -4.21 1.11
N ALA A 204 -0.80 -3.49 1.43
CA ALA A 204 0.31 -4.00 2.23
C ALA A 204 -0.16 -4.36 3.64
N LEU A 205 -0.88 -3.47 4.33
CA LEU A 205 -1.41 -3.76 5.66
C LEU A 205 -2.38 -4.95 5.63
N GLY A 206 -3.23 -5.03 4.62
CA GLY A 206 -4.16 -6.15 4.46
C GLY A 206 -3.46 -7.51 4.47
N VAL A 207 -2.32 -7.64 3.78
CA VAL A 207 -1.50 -8.86 3.76
C VAL A 207 -0.68 -9.01 5.05
N ALA A 208 -0.18 -7.90 5.60
CA ALA A 208 0.64 -7.89 6.82
C ALA A 208 -0.08 -8.51 8.03
N LEU A 209 -1.37 -8.23 8.17
CA LEU A 209 -2.23 -8.71 9.26
C LEU A 209 -2.66 -10.18 9.11
N ALA A 210 -2.19 -10.89 8.07
CA ALA A 210 -2.46 -12.31 7.87
C ALA A 210 -1.52 -13.19 8.71
N PHE A 211 -2.07 -14.18 9.42
CA PHE A 211 -1.25 -15.26 10.00
C PHE A 211 -0.67 -16.18 8.93
N ARG A 212 -1.40 -16.36 7.82
CA ARG A 212 -0.95 -17.12 6.67
C ARG A 212 -1.53 -16.52 5.41
N SER A 213 -0.74 -15.69 4.73
CA SER A 213 -1.19 -15.11 3.47
C SER A 213 -1.29 -16.17 2.39
N ARG A 214 -2.48 -16.33 1.80
CA ARG A 214 -2.67 -17.16 0.60
C ARG A 214 -2.49 -16.38 -0.69
N ARG A 215 -2.44 -15.04 -0.62
CA ARG A 215 -2.49 -14.14 -1.77
C ARG A 215 -1.29 -13.20 -1.78
N ALA A 216 -0.77 -12.94 -2.97
CA ALA A 216 0.21 -11.88 -3.16
C ALA A 216 -0.41 -10.50 -2.90
N VAL A 217 0.43 -9.54 -2.55
CA VAL A 217 0.06 -8.12 -2.40
C VAL A 217 -0.59 -7.63 -3.71
N PRO A 218 -1.74 -6.94 -3.66
CA PRO A 218 -2.33 -6.31 -4.84
C PRO A 218 -1.30 -5.41 -5.53
N GLY A 219 -1.09 -5.61 -6.83
CA GLY A 219 -0.24 -4.74 -7.61
C GLY A 219 -1.01 -3.54 -8.13
N ILE A 220 -0.37 -2.39 -8.17
CA ILE A 220 -0.82 -1.24 -8.95
C ILE A 220 -0.31 -1.46 -10.38
N ALA A 221 -1.22 -1.46 -11.36
CA ALA A 221 -0.86 -1.63 -12.77
C ALA A 221 -0.29 -0.32 -13.31
N HIS A 222 0.80 -0.38 -14.07
CA HIS A 222 1.45 0.81 -14.61
C HIS A 222 0.96 1.13 -16.02
N ALA A 223 0.76 2.40 -16.33
CA ALA A 223 0.58 2.84 -17.71
C ALA A 223 1.86 2.50 -18.48
N GLY A 224 1.80 1.51 -19.38
CA GLY A 224 2.94 1.05 -20.15
C GLY A 224 3.62 2.22 -20.88
N GLY A 225 4.96 2.22 -20.87
CA GLY A 225 5.84 3.29 -21.36
C GLY A 225 5.41 3.87 -22.71
N GLY A 226 4.58 4.92 -22.66
CA GLY A 226 4.44 5.86 -23.76
C GLY A 226 5.71 6.70 -23.85
N LYS A 227 5.91 7.38 -24.98
CA LYS A 227 7.08 8.26 -25.25
C LYS A 227 7.24 9.46 -24.30
N GLY A 228 6.45 9.57 -23.22
CA GLY A 228 6.64 10.51 -22.12
C GLY A 228 7.38 9.81 -20.99
N GLY A 229 8.52 10.36 -20.55
CA GLY A 229 9.30 9.79 -19.45
C GLY A 229 8.46 9.57 -18.20
N ALA A 230 8.74 8.49 -17.47
CA ALA A 230 8.02 8.10 -16.27
C ALA A 230 8.05 9.22 -15.21
N VAL A 231 6.90 9.47 -14.58
CA VAL A 231 6.78 10.52 -13.54
C VAL A 231 7.58 10.05 -12.31
N PRO A 232 8.41 10.91 -11.70
CA PRO A 232 9.30 10.46 -10.63
C PRO A 232 8.61 9.81 -9.42
N TRP A 233 7.46 10.33 -8.99
CA TRP A 233 6.71 9.69 -7.90
C TRP A 233 6.21 8.28 -8.30
N GLU A 234 5.85 8.05 -9.56
CA GLU A 234 5.46 6.72 -10.06
C GLU A 234 6.65 5.75 -10.04
N CYS A 235 7.84 6.23 -10.42
CA CYS A 235 9.08 5.44 -10.32
C CYS A 235 9.41 5.08 -8.87
N ALA A 236 9.32 6.05 -7.95
CA ALA A 236 9.55 5.79 -6.53
C ALA A 236 8.52 4.80 -5.96
N LEU A 237 7.25 4.95 -6.35
CA LEU A 237 6.18 4.03 -5.97
C LEU A 237 6.43 2.61 -6.49
N GLN A 238 6.87 2.47 -7.74
CA GLN A 238 7.22 1.19 -8.35
C GLN A 238 8.30 0.47 -7.55
N GLU A 239 9.35 1.19 -7.14
CA GLU A 239 10.43 0.62 -6.34
C GLU A 239 9.96 0.22 -4.93
N VAL A 240 9.13 1.03 -4.27
CA VAL A 240 8.52 0.64 -2.98
C VAL A 240 7.64 -0.60 -3.14
N GLN A 241 6.77 -0.62 -4.15
CA GLN A 241 5.86 -1.73 -4.42
C GLN A 241 6.63 -3.02 -4.72
N LYS A 242 7.69 -2.94 -5.51
CA LYS A 242 8.59 -4.06 -5.81
C LYS A 242 9.22 -4.58 -4.53
N HIS A 243 9.80 -3.70 -3.71
CA HIS A 243 10.42 -4.06 -2.44
C HIS A 243 9.44 -4.78 -1.50
N VAL A 244 8.25 -4.22 -1.30
CA VAL A 244 7.19 -4.83 -0.45
C VAL A 244 6.76 -6.18 -1.01
N LYS A 245 6.55 -6.27 -2.33
CA LYS A 245 6.10 -7.51 -2.98
C LYS A 245 7.13 -8.63 -2.85
N ASP A 246 8.40 -8.33 -3.08
CA ASP A 246 9.48 -9.31 -3.00
C ASP A 246 9.62 -9.86 -1.57
N GLU A 247 9.60 -8.97 -0.58
CA GLU A 247 9.70 -9.36 0.83
C GLU A 247 8.46 -10.13 1.32
N TYR A 248 7.26 -9.70 0.93
CA TYR A 248 6.02 -10.37 1.35
C TYR A 248 5.86 -11.73 0.67
N GLU A 249 6.29 -11.87 -0.59
CA GLU A 249 6.28 -13.15 -1.28
C GLU A 249 7.31 -14.12 -0.67
N ARG A 250 8.47 -13.61 -0.21
CA ARG A 250 9.45 -14.40 0.55
C ARG A 250 8.83 -14.94 1.85
N ARG A 251 8.25 -14.05 2.68
CA ARG A 251 7.58 -14.41 3.95
C ARG A 251 6.40 -15.35 3.74
N ARG A 252 5.65 -15.16 2.66
CA ARG A 252 4.56 -16.05 2.26
C ARG A 252 5.05 -17.46 1.96
N LYS A 253 6.17 -17.62 1.24
CA LYS A 253 6.77 -18.93 0.95
C LYS A 253 7.26 -19.63 2.22
N GLU A 254 7.76 -18.86 3.18
CA GLU A 254 8.12 -19.35 4.52
C GLU A 254 6.89 -19.75 5.36
N GLY A 255 5.69 -19.32 4.96
CA GLY A 255 4.44 -19.65 5.65
C GLY A 255 4.26 -18.93 6.98
N VAL A 256 4.97 -17.82 7.18
CA VAL A 256 4.94 -17.00 8.40
C VAL A 256 4.11 -15.72 8.21
N PRO A 257 3.61 -15.10 9.29
CA PRO A 257 2.97 -13.79 9.22
C PRO A 257 3.92 -12.76 8.61
N CYS A 258 3.40 -11.88 7.76
CA CYS A 258 4.21 -10.85 7.12
C CYS A 258 4.63 -9.77 8.13
N MET A 259 3.72 -9.33 9.00
CA MET A 259 4.05 -8.37 10.07
C MET A 259 4.99 -9.00 11.11
N ALA A 260 6.14 -8.38 11.37
CA ALA A 260 7.19 -8.91 12.22
C ALA A 260 6.75 -9.10 13.67
N GLU A 261 5.99 -8.14 14.22
CA GLU A 261 5.48 -8.19 15.59
C GLU A 261 4.45 -9.31 15.77
N LEU A 262 3.61 -9.54 14.75
CA LEU A 262 2.64 -10.64 14.75
C LEU A 262 3.34 -12.00 14.65
N ASP A 263 4.36 -12.12 13.79
CA ASP A 263 5.16 -13.32 13.65
C ASP A 263 5.89 -13.67 14.95
N ALA A 264 6.54 -12.68 15.58
CA ALA A 264 7.23 -12.85 16.86
C ALA A 264 6.29 -13.34 17.97
N ALA A 265 5.13 -12.69 18.13
CA ALA A 265 4.12 -13.11 19.11
C ALA A 265 3.61 -14.54 18.83
N ALA A 266 3.34 -14.86 17.56
CA ALA A 266 2.87 -16.18 17.18
C ALA A 266 3.93 -17.27 17.35
N ALA A 267 5.21 -16.97 17.09
CA ALA A 267 6.32 -17.89 17.29
C ALA A 267 6.54 -18.21 18.77
N ASP A 268 6.52 -17.20 19.64
CA ASP A 268 6.64 -17.39 21.09
C ASP A 268 5.44 -18.16 21.65
N GLY A 269 4.23 -17.83 21.20
CA GLY A 269 3.00 -18.57 21.54
C GLY A 269 3.08 -20.05 21.14
N ARG A 270 3.54 -20.35 19.91
CA ARG A 270 3.75 -21.74 19.44
C ARG A 270 4.81 -22.47 20.26
N THR A 271 5.87 -21.78 20.67
CA THR A 271 6.93 -22.34 21.51
C THR A 271 6.37 -22.78 22.87
N VAL A 272 5.62 -21.90 23.54
CA VAL A 272 4.98 -22.21 24.82
C VAL A 272 3.95 -23.35 24.67
N LYS A 273 3.13 -23.30 23.62
CA LYS A 273 2.17 -24.38 23.33
C LYS A 273 2.85 -25.74 23.10
N SER A 274 3.95 -25.77 22.36
CA SER A 274 4.67 -27.02 22.08
C SER A 274 5.29 -27.62 23.34
N ALA A 275 5.80 -26.78 24.25
CA ALA A 275 6.28 -27.21 25.56
C ALA A 275 5.14 -27.78 26.43
N LEU A 276 3.93 -27.21 26.31
CA LEU A 276 2.73 -27.72 27.00
C LEU A 276 2.34 -29.13 26.52
N THR A 277 2.39 -29.40 25.22
CA THR A 277 1.98 -30.70 24.63
C THR A 277 3.00 -31.80 24.82
N THR A 278 4.28 -31.48 24.87
CA THR A 278 5.38 -32.46 25.04
C THR A 278 5.56 -32.92 26.49
N GLY A 279 4.73 -32.44 27.42
CA GLY A 279 4.78 -32.85 28.82
C GLY A 279 6.05 -32.38 29.56
N GLY A 280 6.73 -31.36 29.02
CA GLY A 280 7.96 -30.82 29.61
C GLY A 280 7.79 -30.55 31.10
N ARG A 281 8.66 -31.16 31.93
CA ARG A 281 8.59 -31.09 33.39
C ARG A 281 8.67 -29.65 33.92
N HIS A 282 9.21 -28.72 33.12
CA HIS A 282 9.23 -27.30 33.43
C HIS A 282 8.98 -26.49 32.16
N LEU A 283 7.82 -25.82 32.09
CA LEU A 283 7.64 -24.68 31.19
C LEU A 283 8.63 -23.59 31.63
N SER A 284 9.40 -23.07 30.68
CA SER A 284 10.35 -22.01 30.99
C SER A 284 9.59 -20.73 31.36
N GLU A 285 9.73 -20.27 32.60
CA GLU A 285 9.17 -18.99 33.05
C GLU A 285 9.65 -17.84 32.16
N THR A 286 10.88 -17.92 31.63
CA THR A 286 11.41 -16.92 30.70
C THR A 286 10.67 -16.91 29.37
N ALA A 287 10.26 -18.07 28.85
CA ALA A 287 9.51 -18.18 27.59
C ALA A 287 8.07 -17.66 27.76
N VAL A 288 7.43 -17.95 28.90
CA VAL A 288 6.10 -17.40 29.23
C VAL A 288 6.16 -15.88 29.39
N ALA A 289 7.19 -15.36 30.07
CA ALA A 289 7.38 -13.92 30.25
C ALA A 289 7.73 -13.19 28.94
N ALA A 290 8.49 -13.83 28.03
CA ALA A 290 8.77 -13.30 26.71
C ALA A 290 7.49 -13.23 25.86
N ALA A 291 6.72 -14.33 25.81
CA ALA A 291 5.46 -14.37 25.07
C ALA A 291 4.45 -13.31 25.56
N LYS A 292 4.41 -13.01 26.86
CA LYS A 292 3.59 -11.92 27.41
C LYS A 292 4.02 -10.56 26.90
N ARG A 293 5.31 -10.25 27.02
CA ARG A 293 5.87 -9.00 26.49
C ARG A 293 5.57 -8.84 24.99
N ARG A 294 5.63 -9.92 24.21
CA ARG A 294 5.23 -9.89 22.79
C ARG A 294 3.75 -9.60 22.58
N CYS A 295 2.87 -10.09 23.45
CA CYS A 295 1.45 -9.75 23.37
C CYS A 295 1.23 -8.26 23.66
N ASP A 296 1.89 -7.73 24.68
CA ASP A 296 1.78 -6.30 25.05
C ASP A 296 2.34 -5.42 23.92
N GLU A 297 3.53 -5.73 23.41
CA GLU A 297 4.12 -5.06 22.24
C GLU A 297 3.20 -5.10 21.02
N LEU A 298 2.61 -6.26 20.72
CA LEU A 298 1.69 -6.43 19.59
C LEU A 298 0.43 -5.56 19.75
N GLU A 299 -0.15 -5.52 20.96
CA GLU A 299 -1.34 -4.69 21.24
C GLU A 299 -1.06 -3.20 21.13
N ASP A 300 0.10 -2.75 21.61
CA ASP A 300 0.55 -1.36 21.44
C ASP A 300 0.66 -1.01 19.96
N LYS A 301 1.31 -1.87 19.16
CA LYS A 301 1.45 -1.65 17.71
C LYS A 301 0.11 -1.69 16.98
N VAL A 302 -0.78 -2.60 17.36
CA VAL A 302 -2.13 -2.69 16.80
C VAL A 302 -2.94 -1.43 17.09
N SER A 303 -2.78 -0.85 18.27
CA SER A 303 -3.46 0.40 18.65
C SER A 303 -2.98 1.59 17.83
N VAL A 304 -1.67 1.72 17.64
CA VAL A 304 -1.09 2.76 16.75
C VAL A 304 -1.57 2.57 15.29
N LEU A 305 -1.64 1.34 14.80
CA LEU A 305 -2.15 1.06 13.46
C LEU A 305 -3.64 1.40 13.34
N GLU A 306 -4.45 1.16 14.37
CA GLU A 306 -5.87 1.56 14.32
C GLU A 306 -6.03 3.07 14.24
N GLU A 307 -5.26 3.83 15.02
CA GLU A 307 -5.30 5.30 15.00
C GLU A 307 -4.96 5.83 13.61
N THR A 308 -3.87 5.33 13.01
CA THR A 308 -3.45 5.74 11.65
C THR A 308 -4.46 5.34 10.57
N ILE A 309 -5.12 4.18 10.67
CA ILE A 309 -6.24 3.82 9.78
C ILE A 309 -7.42 4.77 9.98
N GLY A 310 -7.70 5.16 11.22
CA GLY A 310 -8.75 6.13 11.55
C GLY A 310 -8.47 7.51 10.93
N GLU A 311 -7.21 7.93 10.86
CA GLU A 311 -6.79 9.12 10.11
C GLU A 311 -7.03 8.98 8.62
N LEU A 312 -6.52 7.92 7.98
CA LEU A 312 -6.74 7.68 6.55
C LEU A 312 -8.24 7.63 6.20
N HIS A 313 -9.04 6.96 7.02
CA HIS A 313 -10.49 6.88 6.83
C HIS A 313 -11.17 8.26 6.85
N ARG A 314 -10.77 9.16 7.75
CA ARG A 314 -11.27 10.56 7.79
C ARG A 314 -10.88 11.36 6.56
N GLU A 315 -9.65 11.21 6.09
CA GLU A 315 -9.18 11.89 4.88
C GLU A 315 -9.89 11.37 3.62
N LEU A 316 -10.14 10.05 3.54
CA LEU A 316 -10.92 9.44 2.44
C LEU A 316 -12.37 9.94 2.41
N ILE A 317 -13.01 10.18 3.56
CA ILE A 317 -14.32 10.83 3.61
C ILE A 317 -14.24 12.24 2.99
N SER A 318 -13.21 13.01 3.34
CA SER A 318 -13.02 14.37 2.84
C SER A 318 -12.84 14.38 1.32
N VAL A 319 -12.02 13.46 0.78
CA VAL A 319 -11.87 13.28 -0.67
C VAL A 319 -13.19 12.89 -1.33
N ARG A 320 -13.96 11.97 -0.73
CA ARG A 320 -15.25 11.56 -1.27
C ARG A 320 -16.23 12.74 -1.36
N MET A 321 -16.25 13.62 -0.36
CA MET A 321 -17.09 14.82 -0.39
C MET A 321 -16.73 15.73 -1.57
N VAL A 322 -15.44 16.01 -1.78
CA VAL A 322 -14.95 16.78 -2.93
C VAL A 322 -15.36 16.14 -4.27
N LEU A 323 -15.18 14.83 -4.41
CA LEU A 323 -15.54 14.10 -5.63
C LEU A 323 -17.06 14.14 -5.89
N LEU A 324 -17.88 14.08 -4.85
CA LEU A 324 -19.33 14.20 -4.97
C LEU A 324 -19.75 15.62 -5.38
N GLU A 325 -19.12 16.66 -4.84
CA GLU A 325 -19.34 18.06 -5.26
C GLU A 325 -18.96 18.27 -6.74
N TRP A 326 -17.86 17.67 -7.19
CA TRP A 326 -17.48 17.66 -8.60
C TRP A 326 -18.49 16.94 -9.48
N SER A 327 -18.98 15.76 -9.06
CA SER A 327 -20.00 15.00 -9.79
C SER A 327 -21.31 15.80 -9.89
N GLN A 328 -21.74 16.48 -8.83
CA GLN A 328 -22.92 17.34 -8.83
C GLN A 328 -22.75 18.56 -9.74
N SER A 329 -21.61 19.24 -9.66
CA SER A 329 -21.31 20.40 -10.50
C SER A 329 -21.28 20.03 -11.99
N ALA A 330 -20.69 18.88 -12.33
CA ALA A 330 -20.69 18.36 -13.70
C ALA A 330 -22.12 18.11 -14.23
N ARG A 331 -23.05 17.66 -13.37
CA ARG A 331 -24.48 17.48 -13.73
C ARG A 331 -25.22 18.81 -13.89
N GLY A 332 -24.94 19.80 -13.05
CA GLY A 332 -25.55 21.14 -13.14
C GLY A 332 -25.24 21.86 -14.46
N HIS A 333 -24.04 21.65 -15.01
CA HIS A 333 -23.65 22.17 -16.32
C HIS A 333 -24.37 21.51 -17.51
N GLU A 334 -24.91 20.30 -17.36
CA GLU A 334 -25.70 19.63 -18.41
C GLU A 334 -27.15 20.16 -18.45
N VAL A 335 -27.73 20.51 -17.31
CA VAL A 335 -29.12 21.03 -17.22
C VAL A 335 -29.24 22.44 -17.82
N LEU A 336 -28.17 23.24 -17.80
CA LEU A 336 -28.13 24.60 -18.38
C LEU A 336 -27.76 24.64 -19.88
N ARG A 337 -27.54 23.49 -20.51
CA ARG A 337 -27.19 23.37 -21.95
C ARG A 337 -28.33 22.84 -22.83
N LEU A 338 -29.52 22.62 -22.26
CA LEU A 338 -30.77 22.31 -22.96
C LEU A 338 -31.64 23.55 -23.08
#